data_AF-A0A2E4Y9I3-F1
#
_entry.id   AF-A0A2E4Y9I3-F1
#
_cell.length_a   1.000
_cell.length_b   1.000
_cell.length_c   1.000
_cell.angle_alpha   90.00
_cell.angle_beta   90.00
_cell.angle_gamma   90.00
#
_symmetry.space_group_name_H-M   'P 1'
#
loop_
_entity.id
_entity.type
_entity.pdbx_description
1 polymer ?
#
loop_
_entity_poly.entity_id
_entity_poly.type
_entity_poly.pdbx_seq_one_letter_code
_entity_poly.pdbx_strand_id
1 'polypeptide(L)'
;MSAAAAASIAGATTLSAKADALEEAMSDELDKRIATPWMCSIDPTPEPIPGDNRPWYQHNDPRLPQMPAEPTMRDFFKLRFAPANHVLQSAACARANGMDEKVVLACLLHDICVSNLIRTDHGYWCAQMVRPYVDEEIAWAIEAHQALRFFPDNSVGYEYPETYIRYFGADYKVEPYIEEAYQTAKNHRWYMTGRLITLNDLYSFEEGVMVDIDNFEDIIGRHWSHPYGGLGFDGSPVAHMWRSIIWPNNFL
;
A
#
# COMPACT_ATOMS: atom_id res chain seq x y z
N MET A 1 -0.14 -2.67 -23.25
CA MET A 1 -1.58 -2.65 -23.59
C MET A 1 -1.86 -3.18 -25.00
N SER A 2 -2.95 -3.94 -25.18
CA SER A 2 -3.42 -4.38 -26.51
C SER A 2 -4.19 -3.25 -27.24
N ALA A 3 -4.31 -3.34 -28.57
CA ALA A 3 -5.09 -2.37 -29.36
C ALA A 3 -6.58 -2.36 -29.00
N ALA A 4 -7.10 -3.45 -28.43
CA ALA A 4 -8.48 -3.55 -27.95
C ALA A 4 -8.68 -2.79 -26.62
N ALA A 5 -7.71 -2.88 -25.70
CA ALA A 5 -7.72 -2.14 -24.44
C ALA A 5 -7.74 -0.61 -24.67
N ALA A 6 -6.89 -0.13 -25.59
CA ALA A 6 -6.83 1.28 -25.95
C ALA A 6 -8.15 1.82 -26.55
N ALA A 7 -8.88 0.98 -27.29
CA ALA A 7 -10.17 1.34 -27.86
C ALA A 7 -11.31 1.35 -26.81
N SER A 8 -11.25 0.46 -25.81
CA SER A 8 -12.23 0.39 -24.72
C SER A 8 -12.15 1.62 -23.79
N ILE A 9 -10.92 2.00 -23.40
CA ILE A 9 -10.66 3.20 -22.56
C ILE A 9 -11.14 4.48 -23.24
N ALA A 10 -10.95 4.59 -24.57
CA ALA A 10 -11.38 5.74 -25.34
C ALA A 10 -12.91 5.84 -25.50
N GLY A 11 -13.63 4.71 -25.40
CA GLY A 11 -15.08 4.63 -25.57
C GLY A 11 -15.89 4.80 -24.27
N ALA A 12 -15.24 4.71 -23.10
CA ALA A 12 -15.91 4.80 -21.82
C ALA A 12 -16.40 6.24 -21.49
N THR A 13 -17.68 6.34 -21.12
CA THR A 13 -18.40 7.61 -20.93
C THR A 13 -18.44 8.10 -19.48
N THR A 14 -18.09 7.23 -18.52
CA THR A 14 -17.99 7.55 -17.09
C THR A 14 -16.57 7.26 -16.59
N LEU A 15 -16.20 7.86 -15.45
CA LEU A 15 -14.88 7.65 -14.85
C LEU A 15 -14.70 6.22 -14.33
N SER A 16 -15.75 5.60 -13.78
CA SER A 16 -15.76 4.16 -13.44
C SER A 16 -15.43 3.32 -14.67
N ALA A 17 -16.14 3.54 -15.77
CA ALA A 17 -15.96 2.74 -16.99
C ALA A 17 -14.56 2.87 -17.61
N LYS A 18 -13.86 4.00 -17.37
CA LYS A 18 -12.46 4.18 -17.80
C LYS A 18 -11.49 3.41 -16.92
N ALA A 19 -11.72 3.37 -15.61
CA ALA A 19 -10.97 2.54 -14.68
C ALA A 19 -11.20 1.05 -14.97
N ASP A 20 -12.46 0.65 -15.18
CA ASP A 20 -12.84 -0.73 -15.49
C ASP A 20 -12.15 -1.25 -16.78
N ALA A 21 -12.02 -0.40 -17.80
CA ALA A 21 -11.34 -0.75 -19.05
C ALA A 21 -9.81 -0.82 -18.94
N LEU A 22 -9.21 -0.01 -18.05
CA LEU A 22 -7.78 -0.06 -17.75
C LEU A 22 -7.45 -1.29 -16.89
N GLU A 23 -8.31 -1.60 -15.93
CA GLU A 23 -8.20 -2.77 -15.06
C GLU A 23 -8.43 -4.08 -15.81
N GLU A 24 -9.32 -4.13 -16.81
CA GLU A 24 -9.49 -5.30 -17.68
C GLU A 24 -8.19 -5.65 -18.43
N ALA A 25 -7.47 -4.64 -18.91
CA ALA A 25 -6.18 -4.84 -19.58
C ALA A 25 -5.07 -5.32 -18.62
N MET A 26 -5.18 -5.02 -17.32
CA MET A 26 -4.28 -5.50 -16.27
C MET A 26 -4.71 -6.88 -15.74
N SER A 27 -6.02 -7.17 -15.72
CA SER A 27 -6.62 -8.45 -15.31
C SER A 27 -6.18 -9.60 -16.20
N ASP A 28 -6.10 -9.39 -17.52
CA ASP A 28 -5.62 -10.41 -18.47
C ASP A 28 -4.20 -10.95 -18.15
N GLU A 29 -3.38 -10.15 -17.45
CA GLU A 29 -2.04 -10.54 -16.99
C GLU A 29 -2.05 -11.19 -15.58
N LEU A 30 -3.00 -10.81 -14.73
CA LEU A 30 -3.20 -11.29 -13.35
C LEU A 30 -4.03 -12.58 -13.27
N ASP A 31 -4.99 -12.79 -14.16
CA ASP A 31 -5.91 -13.96 -14.23
C ASP A 31 -5.19 -15.29 -14.46
N LYS A 32 -3.86 -15.26 -14.70
CA LYS A 32 -3.01 -16.45 -14.83
C LYS A 32 -2.29 -16.83 -13.54
N ARG A 33 -2.49 -16.13 -12.41
CA ARG A 33 -1.74 -16.38 -11.18
C ARG A 33 -2.67 -16.52 -9.97
N ILE A 34 -2.82 -17.75 -9.47
CA ILE A 34 -3.23 -17.96 -8.08
C ILE A 34 -2.16 -17.28 -7.21
N ALA A 35 -2.56 -16.27 -6.44
CA ALA A 35 -1.65 -15.63 -5.49
C ALA A 35 -1.31 -16.63 -4.37
N THR A 36 -0.11 -17.22 -4.42
CA THR A 36 0.44 -17.93 -3.27
C THR A 36 0.82 -16.89 -2.21
N PRO A 37 0.60 -17.14 -0.91
CA PRO A 37 1.10 -16.26 0.13
C PRO A 37 2.61 -16.12 -0.05
N TRP A 38 3.11 -14.89 -0.24
CA TRP A 38 4.53 -14.65 -0.54
C TRP A 38 5.45 -15.25 0.54
N MET A 39 5.00 -15.28 1.80
CA MET A 39 5.71 -15.87 2.94
C MET A 39 5.69 -17.42 2.96
N CYS A 40 4.81 -18.04 2.18
CA CYS A 40 4.69 -19.50 2.02
C CYS A 40 5.25 -19.97 0.67
N SER A 41 5.74 -19.05 -0.17
CA SER A 41 6.49 -19.36 -1.37
C SER A 41 7.89 -19.81 -0.96
N ILE A 42 8.24 -21.07 -1.26
CA ILE A 42 9.64 -21.44 -1.41
C ILE A 42 10.04 -21.00 -2.82
N ASP A 43 10.11 -19.69 -3.04
CA ASP A 43 10.74 -19.20 -4.26
C ASP A 43 12.16 -19.77 -4.28
N PRO A 44 12.69 -20.13 -5.47
CA PRO A 44 14.03 -20.67 -5.56
C PRO A 44 14.98 -19.66 -4.90
N THR A 45 15.87 -20.17 -4.05
CA THR A 45 16.94 -19.35 -3.47
C THR A 45 17.57 -18.56 -4.61
N PRO A 46 17.55 -17.22 -4.55
CA PRO A 46 18.04 -16.42 -5.67
C PRO A 46 19.48 -16.78 -6.00
N GLU A 47 19.81 -16.74 -7.29
CA GLU A 47 21.16 -17.09 -7.75
C GLU A 47 22.22 -16.24 -6.99
N PRO A 48 23.31 -16.86 -6.52
CA PRO A 48 24.39 -16.13 -5.88
C PRO A 48 24.93 -15.03 -6.78
N ILE A 49 25.28 -13.88 -6.21
CA ILE A 49 25.99 -12.84 -6.96
C ILE A 49 27.36 -13.39 -7.39
N PRO A 50 27.76 -13.25 -8.68
CA PRO A 50 29.09 -13.65 -9.12
C PRO A 50 30.19 -13.02 -8.26
N GLY A 51 31.00 -13.87 -7.63
CA GLY A 51 32.10 -13.44 -6.74
C GLY A 51 31.74 -13.32 -5.26
N ASP A 52 30.47 -13.47 -4.87
CA ASP A 52 30.05 -13.54 -3.48
C ASP A 52 29.87 -14.99 -3.04
N ASN A 53 30.80 -15.49 -2.21
CA ASN A 53 30.82 -16.87 -1.74
C ASN A 53 30.10 -17.07 -0.39
N ARG A 54 29.33 -16.08 0.09
CA ARG A 54 28.58 -16.23 1.34
C ARG A 54 27.47 -17.27 1.20
N PRO A 55 27.33 -18.21 2.16
CA PRO A 55 26.24 -19.18 2.13
C PRO A 55 24.88 -18.55 2.46
N TRP A 56 24.88 -17.41 3.17
CA TRP A 56 23.69 -16.69 3.61
C TRP A 56 23.92 -15.19 3.57
N TYR A 57 22.92 -14.42 3.14
CA TYR A 57 22.95 -12.95 3.14
C TYR A 57 22.40 -12.35 4.43
N GLN A 58 23.03 -12.67 5.57
CA GLN A 58 22.76 -12.01 6.84
C GLN A 58 23.19 -10.54 6.78
N HIS A 59 22.33 -9.66 7.28
CA HIS A 59 22.41 -8.20 7.16
C HIS A 59 22.46 -7.73 5.70
N ASN A 60 23.61 -7.27 5.24
CA ASN A 60 23.73 -6.62 3.94
C ASN A 60 23.58 -7.64 2.80
N ASP A 61 22.43 -7.59 2.15
CA ASP A 61 22.17 -8.26 0.88
C ASP A 61 22.72 -7.38 -0.26
N PRO A 62 23.72 -7.85 -1.02
CA PRO A 62 24.37 -7.06 -2.05
C PRO A 62 23.47 -6.74 -3.25
N ARG A 63 22.27 -7.35 -3.33
CA ARG A 63 21.25 -7.03 -4.34
C ARG A 63 20.42 -5.80 -3.95
N LEU A 64 20.42 -5.42 -2.68
CA LEU A 64 19.68 -4.28 -2.16
C LEU A 64 20.62 -3.09 -1.96
N PRO A 65 20.20 -1.87 -2.34
CA PRO A 65 20.91 -0.66 -1.93
C PRO A 65 21.04 -0.60 -0.40
N GLN A 66 22.19 -0.14 0.07
CA GLN A 66 22.44 0.01 1.49
C GLN A 66 21.60 1.16 2.06
N MET A 67 20.97 0.92 3.22
CA MET A 67 20.26 1.96 3.97
C MET A 67 21.26 2.89 4.67
N PRO A 68 20.94 4.20 4.82
CA PRO A 68 21.75 5.09 5.64
C PRO A 68 21.72 4.67 7.11
N ALA A 69 22.65 5.22 7.90
CA ALA A 69 22.77 4.89 9.33
C ALA A 69 21.53 5.30 10.15
N GLU A 70 20.83 6.36 9.74
CA GLU A 70 19.57 6.83 10.32
C GLU A 70 18.49 6.84 9.22
N PRO A 71 17.86 5.69 8.92
CA PRO A 71 16.86 5.57 7.86
C PRO A 71 15.65 6.49 8.04
N THR A 72 15.35 7.29 7.03
CA THR A 72 14.11 8.08 6.96
C THR A 72 13.02 7.36 6.17
N MET A 73 11.77 7.82 6.29
CA MET A 73 10.67 7.31 5.47
C MET A 73 10.99 7.43 3.96
N ARG A 74 11.60 8.55 3.53
CA ARG A 74 12.00 8.74 2.13
C ARG A 74 13.02 7.71 1.67
N ASP A 75 13.95 7.31 2.55
CA ASP A 75 14.91 6.24 2.24
C ASP A 75 14.21 4.91 2.02
N PHE A 76 13.18 4.59 2.82
CA PHE A 76 12.37 3.39 2.58
C PHE A 76 11.65 3.44 1.23
N PHE A 77 11.03 4.57 0.87
CA PHE A 77 10.41 4.72 -0.45
C PHE A 77 11.40 4.51 -1.60
N LYS A 78 12.59 5.09 -1.50
CA LYS A 78 13.61 5.05 -2.55
C LYS A 78 14.36 3.71 -2.63
N LEU A 79 14.62 3.07 -1.49
CA LEU A 79 15.54 1.94 -1.39
C LEU A 79 14.86 0.60 -1.11
N ARG A 80 13.58 0.60 -0.70
CA ARG A 80 12.86 -0.62 -0.31
C ARG A 80 11.47 -0.74 -0.92
N PHE A 81 10.72 0.35 -1.06
CA PHE A 81 9.33 0.28 -1.54
C PHE A 81 9.19 0.56 -3.04
N ALA A 82 10.25 1.08 -3.69
CA ALA A 82 10.24 1.40 -5.10
C ALA A 82 9.69 0.23 -5.95
N PRO A 83 8.77 0.48 -6.89
CA PRO A 83 8.36 1.81 -7.36
C PRO A 83 7.32 2.54 -6.51
N ALA A 84 6.68 1.89 -5.53
CA ALA A 84 5.65 2.44 -4.63
C ALA A 84 4.55 3.29 -5.30
N ASN A 85 4.36 3.14 -6.61
CA ASN A 85 3.61 4.11 -7.42
C ASN A 85 2.14 4.20 -7.01
N HIS A 86 1.57 3.07 -6.57
CA HIS A 86 0.21 2.98 -6.02
C HIS A 86 -0.05 4.01 -4.91
N VAL A 87 0.65 3.89 -3.78
CA VAL A 87 0.44 4.80 -2.64
C VAL A 87 0.86 6.24 -2.97
N LEU A 88 1.84 6.43 -3.85
CA LEU A 88 2.28 7.75 -4.30
C LEU A 88 1.21 8.46 -5.15
N GLN A 89 0.56 7.74 -6.07
CA GLN A 89 -0.58 8.25 -6.84
C GLN A 89 -1.79 8.51 -5.94
N SER A 90 -2.10 7.59 -5.02
CA SER A 90 -3.21 7.75 -4.08
C SER A 90 -3.08 9.05 -3.27
N ALA A 91 -1.88 9.31 -2.73
CA ALA A 91 -1.57 10.55 -2.04
C ALA A 91 -1.63 11.78 -2.97
N ALA A 92 -1.17 11.66 -4.22
CA ALA A 92 -1.23 12.75 -5.20
C ALA A 92 -2.67 13.13 -5.55
N CYS A 93 -3.55 12.13 -5.74
CA CYS A 93 -4.98 12.33 -5.98
C CYS A 93 -5.64 13.00 -4.78
N ALA A 94 -5.40 12.52 -3.56
CA ALA A 94 -5.94 13.14 -2.35
C ALA A 94 -5.54 14.62 -2.23
N ARG A 95 -4.26 14.91 -2.51
CA ARG A 95 -3.73 16.28 -2.49
C ARG A 95 -4.34 17.15 -3.60
N ALA A 96 -4.45 16.64 -4.82
CA ALA A 96 -5.02 17.37 -5.95
C ALA A 96 -6.50 17.72 -5.74
N ASN A 97 -7.22 16.87 -5.00
CA ASN A 97 -8.60 17.09 -4.59
C ASN A 97 -8.75 18.01 -3.36
N GLY A 98 -7.65 18.58 -2.83
CA GLY A 98 -7.69 19.52 -1.72
C GLY A 98 -8.11 18.88 -0.38
N MET A 99 -7.87 17.57 -0.21
CA MET A 99 -8.18 16.87 1.03
C MET A 99 -7.23 17.28 2.16
N ASP A 100 -7.64 17.02 3.40
CA ASP A 100 -6.82 17.28 4.59
C ASP A 100 -5.47 16.55 4.51
N GLU A 101 -4.40 17.18 5.01
CA GLU A 101 -3.05 16.62 4.95
C GLU A 101 -2.92 15.26 5.66
N LYS A 102 -3.72 15.01 6.70
CA LYS A 102 -3.79 13.69 7.34
C LYS A 102 -4.31 12.62 6.39
N VAL A 103 -5.30 12.95 5.54
CA VAL A 103 -5.81 12.04 4.50
C VAL A 103 -4.72 11.79 3.47
N VAL A 104 -4.01 12.84 3.03
CA VAL A 104 -2.90 12.71 2.06
C VAL A 104 -1.80 11.80 2.60
N LEU A 105 -1.37 12.00 3.85
CA LEU A 105 -0.35 11.15 4.47
C LEU A 105 -0.88 9.72 4.69
N ALA A 106 -2.14 9.54 5.06
CA ALA A 106 -2.73 8.22 5.21
C ALA A 106 -2.76 7.47 3.86
N CYS A 107 -3.12 8.13 2.77
CA CYS A 107 -3.07 7.57 1.41
C CYS A 107 -1.63 7.18 1.01
N LEU A 108 -0.64 7.97 1.41
CA LEU A 108 0.78 7.66 1.15
C LEU A 108 1.26 6.39 1.89
N LEU A 109 0.63 6.04 3.02
CA LEU A 109 1.12 5.01 3.93
C LEU A 109 0.24 3.75 4.00
N HIS A 110 -0.96 3.76 3.46
CA HIS A 110 -1.96 2.71 3.76
C HIS A 110 -1.54 1.29 3.35
N ASP A 111 -0.74 1.15 2.29
CA ASP A 111 -0.37 -0.13 1.66
C ASP A 111 1.14 -0.42 1.61
N ILE A 112 1.96 0.32 2.37
CA ILE A 112 3.43 0.21 2.31
C ILE A 112 3.98 -1.19 2.67
N CYS A 113 3.21 -1.99 3.43
CA CYS A 113 3.56 -3.37 3.78
C CYS A 113 3.26 -4.39 2.67
N VAL A 114 2.33 -4.11 1.73
CA VAL A 114 1.78 -5.10 0.79
C VAL A 114 2.87 -5.74 -0.09
N SER A 115 3.80 -4.94 -0.59
CA SER A 115 4.84 -5.43 -1.49
C SER A 115 6.13 -5.84 -0.77
N ASN A 116 6.35 -5.38 0.46
CA ASN A 116 7.69 -5.35 1.06
C ASN A 116 7.78 -5.98 2.46
N LEU A 117 6.64 -6.33 3.05
CA LEU A 117 6.60 -6.97 4.37
C LEU A 117 5.51 -8.03 4.49
N ILE A 118 4.22 -7.70 4.32
CA ILE A 118 3.12 -8.66 4.45
C ILE A 118 1.84 -8.13 3.81
N ARG A 119 1.10 -9.02 3.13
CA ARG A 119 -0.14 -8.70 2.41
C ARG A 119 -1.40 -8.98 3.21
N THR A 120 -1.43 -10.11 3.91
CA THR A 120 -2.57 -10.50 4.73
C THR A 120 -2.76 -9.47 5.82
N ASP A 121 -3.99 -8.97 5.97
CA ASP A 121 -4.32 -7.95 6.94
C ASP A 121 -3.46 -6.68 6.85
N HIS A 122 -3.13 -6.26 5.62
CA HIS A 122 -2.25 -5.11 5.35
C HIS A 122 -2.63 -3.84 6.11
N GLY A 123 -3.92 -3.51 6.25
CA GLY A 123 -4.36 -2.32 6.97
C GLY A 123 -3.91 -2.35 8.43
N TYR A 124 -4.02 -3.50 9.08
CA TYR A 124 -3.55 -3.69 10.46
C TYR A 124 -2.03 -3.58 10.57
N TRP A 125 -1.29 -4.24 9.67
CA TRP A 125 0.17 -4.21 9.68
C TRP A 125 0.72 -2.82 9.39
N CYS A 126 0.20 -2.14 8.36
CA CYS A 126 0.57 -0.76 8.03
C CYS A 126 0.26 0.18 9.19
N ALA A 127 -0.95 0.10 9.76
CA ALA A 127 -1.36 0.93 10.89
C ALA A 127 -0.44 0.71 12.10
N GLN A 128 -0.15 -0.53 12.47
CA GLN A 128 0.79 -0.85 13.53
C GLN A 128 2.16 -0.22 13.27
N MET A 129 2.73 -0.43 12.06
CA MET A 129 4.06 0.04 11.70
C MET A 129 4.21 1.56 11.79
N VAL A 130 3.18 2.32 11.47
CA VAL A 130 3.25 3.80 11.43
C VAL A 130 2.78 4.47 12.73
N ARG A 131 1.96 3.79 13.54
CA ARG A 131 1.30 4.35 14.74
C ARG A 131 2.21 5.14 15.69
N PRO A 132 3.47 4.75 15.95
CA PRO A 132 4.34 5.53 16.83
C PRO A 132 4.76 6.90 16.28
N TYR A 133 4.56 7.13 14.99
CA TYR A 133 5.14 8.27 14.28
C TYR A 133 4.08 9.23 13.70
N VAL A 134 2.79 8.90 13.79
CA VAL A 134 1.69 9.69 13.22
C VAL A 134 0.59 9.94 14.24
N ASP A 135 -0.30 10.89 13.93
CA ASP A 135 -1.53 11.11 14.69
C ASP A 135 -2.41 9.84 14.71
N GLU A 136 -3.12 9.63 15.83
CA GLU A 136 -3.98 8.45 16.03
C GLU A 136 -5.02 8.30 14.90
N GLU A 137 -5.51 9.42 14.36
CA GLU A 137 -6.45 9.42 13.23
C GLU A 137 -5.87 8.78 11.97
N ILE A 138 -4.61 9.06 11.65
CA ILE A 138 -3.93 8.52 10.47
C ILE A 138 -3.77 7.01 10.61
N ALA A 139 -3.26 6.56 11.75
CA ALA A 139 -3.08 5.13 12.02
C ALA A 139 -4.42 4.39 12.03
N TRP A 140 -5.47 4.98 12.63
CA TRP A 140 -6.80 4.40 12.64
C TRP A 140 -7.40 4.32 11.23
N ALA A 141 -7.26 5.38 10.42
CA ALA A 141 -7.79 5.41 9.06
C ALA A 141 -7.11 4.35 8.17
N ILE A 142 -5.79 4.18 8.31
CA ILE A 142 -5.03 3.10 7.66
C ILE A 142 -5.47 1.73 8.16
N GLU A 143 -5.88 1.56 9.41
CA GLU A 143 -6.41 0.26 9.84
C GLU A 143 -7.79 0.00 9.22
N ALA A 144 -8.68 0.98 9.32
CA ALA A 144 -10.07 0.86 8.93
C ALA A 144 -10.28 0.74 7.41
N HIS A 145 -9.39 1.31 6.59
CA HIS A 145 -9.55 1.28 5.12
C HIS A 145 -9.66 -0.15 4.57
N GLN A 146 -8.97 -1.12 5.21
CA GLN A 146 -9.02 -2.52 4.82
C GLN A 146 -10.43 -3.10 4.89
N ALA A 147 -11.21 -2.78 5.92
CA ALA A 147 -12.59 -3.25 6.02
C ALA A 147 -13.49 -2.43 5.09
N LEU A 148 -13.32 -1.10 5.09
CA LEU A 148 -14.16 -0.16 4.34
C LEU A 148 -14.18 -0.43 2.82
N ARG A 149 -13.08 -0.92 2.24
CA ARG A 149 -12.97 -1.19 0.80
C ARG A 149 -14.01 -2.20 0.28
N PHE A 150 -14.52 -3.09 1.15
CA PHE A 150 -15.50 -4.11 0.78
C PHE A 150 -16.96 -3.65 0.86
N PHE A 151 -17.22 -2.43 1.36
CA PHE A 151 -18.58 -1.96 1.58
C PHE A 151 -18.84 -0.65 0.82
N PRO A 152 -19.86 -0.59 -0.04
CA PRO A 152 -20.19 0.61 -0.80
C PRO A 152 -20.67 1.73 0.13
N ASP A 153 -20.43 2.97 -0.29
CA ASP A 153 -20.94 4.18 0.33
C ASP A 153 -21.32 5.21 -0.73
N ASN A 154 -22.61 5.21 -1.10
CA ASN A 154 -23.17 6.10 -2.11
C ASN A 154 -23.11 7.58 -1.71
N SER A 155 -22.93 7.90 -0.42
CA SER A 155 -22.85 9.31 0.02
C SER A 155 -21.58 10.00 -0.49
N VAL A 156 -20.55 9.23 -0.81
CA VAL A 156 -19.28 9.69 -1.38
C VAL A 156 -19.01 9.12 -2.78
N GLY A 157 -19.99 8.44 -3.37
CA GLY A 157 -19.85 7.81 -4.69
C GLY A 157 -18.91 6.60 -4.72
N TYR A 158 -18.67 5.94 -3.57
CA TYR A 158 -17.88 4.71 -3.53
C TYR A 158 -18.79 3.50 -3.78
N GLU A 159 -18.74 2.95 -4.98
CA GLU A 159 -19.46 1.72 -5.33
C GLU A 159 -18.62 0.48 -4.98
N TYR A 160 -19.26 -0.70 -4.93
CA TYR A 160 -18.51 -1.93 -4.75
C TYR A 160 -17.69 -2.21 -6.02
N PRO A 161 -16.35 -2.32 -5.95
CA PRO A 161 -15.52 -2.43 -7.15
C PRO A 161 -15.90 -3.64 -8.01
N GLU A 162 -16.12 -3.44 -9.32
CA GLU A 162 -16.44 -4.53 -10.25
C GLU A 162 -15.30 -5.56 -10.29
N THR A 163 -14.05 -5.11 -10.16
CA THR A 163 -12.88 -5.99 -10.04
C THR A 163 -12.98 -6.99 -8.90
N TYR A 164 -13.63 -6.67 -7.79
CA TYR A 164 -13.77 -7.62 -6.69
C TYR A 164 -14.76 -8.74 -7.04
N ILE A 165 -15.79 -8.43 -7.84
CA ILE A 165 -16.70 -9.43 -8.40
C ILE A 165 -15.93 -10.35 -9.35
N ARG A 166 -15.07 -9.78 -10.20
CA ARG A 166 -14.24 -10.55 -11.15
C ARG A 166 -13.23 -11.45 -10.42
N TYR A 167 -12.55 -10.93 -9.39
CA TYR A 167 -11.50 -11.66 -8.67
C TYR A 167 -12.03 -12.69 -7.68
N PHE A 168 -13.09 -12.37 -6.93
CA PHE A 168 -13.56 -13.21 -5.82
C PHE A 168 -14.88 -13.93 -6.13
N GLY A 169 -15.59 -13.52 -7.18
CA GLY A 169 -16.91 -14.01 -7.54
C GLY A 169 -18.05 -13.20 -6.92
N ALA A 170 -19.20 -13.15 -7.60
CA ALA A 170 -20.39 -12.41 -7.17
C ALA A 170 -20.96 -12.88 -5.82
N ASP A 171 -20.71 -14.13 -5.44
CA ASP A 171 -21.17 -14.73 -4.18
C ASP A 171 -20.13 -14.62 -3.05
N TYR A 172 -19.00 -13.94 -3.29
CA TYR A 172 -17.97 -13.75 -2.27
C TYR A 172 -18.53 -13.02 -1.05
N LYS A 173 -18.13 -13.49 0.13
CA LYS A 173 -18.44 -12.87 1.41
C LYS A 173 -17.14 -12.69 2.18
N VAL A 174 -16.98 -11.50 2.76
CA VAL A 174 -15.87 -11.24 3.67
C VAL A 174 -15.99 -12.13 4.92
N GLU A 175 -14.85 -12.41 5.54
CA GLU A 175 -14.82 -13.12 6.81
C GLU A 175 -15.54 -12.32 7.92
N PRO A 176 -16.13 -12.99 8.93
CA PRO A 176 -16.95 -12.31 9.96
C PRO A 176 -16.23 -11.16 10.69
N TYR A 177 -14.92 -11.24 10.88
CA TYR A 177 -14.15 -10.19 11.55
C TYR A 177 -14.05 -8.90 10.72
N ILE A 178 -14.07 -9.00 9.39
CA ILE A 178 -14.07 -7.84 8.49
C ILE A 178 -15.43 -7.14 8.52
N GLU A 179 -16.51 -7.91 8.55
CA GLU A 179 -17.86 -7.37 8.74
C GLU A 179 -17.95 -6.64 10.09
N GLU A 180 -17.48 -7.24 11.19
CA GLU A 180 -17.45 -6.61 12.50
C GLU A 180 -16.62 -5.31 12.52
N ALA A 181 -15.43 -5.34 11.88
CA ALA A 181 -14.58 -4.17 11.73
C ALA A 181 -15.30 -3.04 10.97
N TYR A 182 -16.03 -3.36 9.90
CA TYR A 182 -16.86 -2.40 9.17
C TYR A 182 -17.99 -1.81 10.04
N GLN A 183 -18.73 -2.66 10.75
CA GLN A 183 -19.81 -2.21 11.63
C GLN A 183 -19.32 -1.29 12.76
N THR A 184 -18.08 -1.49 13.21
CA THR A 184 -17.41 -0.59 14.14
C THR A 184 -16.97 0.70 13.45
N ALA A 185 -16.30 0.60 12.30
CA ALA A 185 -15.76 1.74 11.58
C ALA A 185 -16.83 2.74 11.13
N LYS A 186 -18.00 2.28 10.66
CA LYS A 186 -19.09 3.14 10.17
C LYS A 186 -19.64 4.13 11.21
N ASN A 187 -19.46 3.84 12.50
CA ASN A 187 -19.92 4.67 13.60
C ASN A 187 -18.78 5.49 14.23
N HIS A 188 -17.56 5.37 13.71
CA HIS A 188 -16.39 6.01 14.29
C HIS A 188 -16.25 7.46 13.82
N ARG A 189 -15.76 8.34 14.70
CA ARG A 189 -15.58 9.78 14.41
C ARG A 189 -14.68 10.07 13.20
N TRP A 190 -13.78 9.15 12.87
CA TRP A 190 -12.83 9.28 11.76
C TRP A 190 -13.22 8.45 10.53
N TYR A 191 -14.46 7.94 10.48
CA TYR A 191 -14.96 7.14 9.36
C TYR A 191 -14.61 7.73 7.99
N MET A 192 -14.83 9.04 7.83
CA MET A 192 -14.58 9.74 6.57
C MET A 192 -13.10 9.74 6.17
N THR A 193 -12.17 9.82 7.12
CA THR A 193 -10.73 9.76 6.83
C THR A 193 -10.37 8.39 6.23
N GLY A 194 -10.87 7.29 6.83
CA GLY A 194 -10.68 5.94 6.30
C GLY A 194 -11.37 5.73 4.94
N ARG A 195 -12.58 6.26 4.78
CA ARG A 195 -13.35 6.17 3.52
C ARG A 195 -12.69 6.95 2.38
N LEU A 196 -12.07 8.09 2.67
CA LEU A 196 -11.33 8.86 1.66
C LEU A 196 -10.07 8.14 1.21
N ILE A 197 -9.44 7.31 2.06
CA ILE A 197 -8.37 6.42 1.62
C ILE A 197 -8.91 5.43 0.58
N THR A 198 -10.01 4.72 0.87
CA THR A 198 -10.57 3.74 -0.10
C THR A 198 -10.95 4.39 -1.43
N LEU A 199 -11.44 5.62 -1.39
CA LEU A 199 -11.76 6.38 -2.60
C LEU A 199 -10.51 6.69 -3.43
N ASN A 200 -9.43 7.17 -2.82
CA ASN A 200 -8.19 7.50 -3.55
C ASN A 200 -7.32 6.27 -3.86
N ASP A 201 -7.53 5.15 -3.16
CA ASP A 201 -6.93 3.83 -3.43
C ASP A 201 -7.43 3.25 -4.76
N LEU A 202 -8.71 3.46 -5.09
CA LEU A 202 -9.29 2.98 -6.36
C LEU A 202 -8.73 3.72 -7.58
N TYR A 203 -8.29 4.97 -7.42
CA TYR A 203 -7.87 5.85 -8.52
C TYR A 203 -6.35 5.93 -8.74
N SER A 204 -5.55 5.03 -8.14
CA SER A 204 -4.09 5.16 -8.11
C SER A 204 -3.31 4.20 -9.04
N PHE A 205 -3.96 3.74 -10.11
CA PHE A 205 -3.39 2.81 -11.09
C PHE A 205 -3.20 3.43 -12.49
N GLU A 206 -3.10 4.75 -12.61
CA GLU A 206 -2.93 5.38 -13.93
C GLU A 206 -1.59 5.00 -14.57
N GLU A 207 -1.64 4.35 -15.73
CA GLU A 207 -0.45 3.90 -16.46
C GLU A 207 0.37 5.10 -16.96
N GLY A 208 1.68 5.07 -16.74
CA GLY A 208 2.60 6.12 -17.18
C GLY A 208 2.68 7.34 -16.24
N VAL A 209 1.84 7.42 -15.21
CA VAL A 209 1.99 8.43 -14.16
C VAL A 209 3.05 7.96 -13.17
N MET A 210 4.09 8.78 -12.99
CA MET A 210 5.14 8.56 -12.00
C MET A 210 5.15 9.74 -11.03
N VAL A 211 4.90 9.46 -9.76
CA VAL A 211 4.93 10.46 -8.69
C VAL A 211 6.18 10.25 -7.84
N ASP A 212 6.94 11.33 -7.59
CA ASP A 212 8.10 11.27 -6.69
C ASP A 212 7.67 11.48 -5.23
N ILE A 213 8.27 10.71 -4.31
CA ILE A 213 8.10 10.87 -2.86
C ILE A 213 8.49 12.27 -2.38
N ASP A 214 9.44 12.91 -3.07
CA ASP A 214 9.93 14.24 -2.74
C ASP A 214 8.83 15.31 -2.87
N ASN A 215 7.76 15.03 -3.64
CA ASN A 215 6.59 15.90 -3.71
C ASN A 215 5.82 16.02 -2.38
N PHE A 216 6.04 15.11 -1.42
CA PHE A 216 5.33 15.06 -0.15
C PHE A 216 6.19 15.47 1.05
N GLU A 217 7.41 15.98 0.82
CA GLU A 217 8.37 16.32 1.88
C GLU A 217 7.78 17.25 2.95
N ASP A 218 7.02 18.28 2.55
CA ASP A 218 6.38 19.22 3.46
C ASP A 218 5.30 18.56 4.34
N ILE A 219 4.47 17.68 3.76
CA ILE A 219 3.39 16.98 4.48
C ILE A 219 4.00 15.98 5.46
N ILE A 220 5.01 15.22 5.02
CA ILE A 220 5.77 14.32 5.89
C ILE A 220 6.38 15.12 7.05
N GLY A 221 7.05 16.25 6.77
CA GLY A 221 7.67 17.08 7.79
C GLY A 221 6.70 17.64 8.85
N ARG A 222 5.40 17.81 8.52
CA ARG A 222 4.37 18.30 9.45
C ARG A 222 3.70 17.19 10.25
N HIS A 223 3.51 16.02 9.66
CA HIS A 223 2.65 14.96 10.23
C HIS A 223 3.39 13.68 10.63
N TRP A 224 4.70 13.60 10.37
CA TRP A 224 5.55 12.48 10.75
C TRP A 224 6.54 12.86 11.85
N SER A 225 6.41 12.21 13.00
CA SER A 225 7.37 12.30 14.12
C SER A 225 8.55 11.37 13.88
N HIS A 226 9.54 11.85 13.12
CA HIS A 226 10.73 11.05 12.82
C HIS A 226 11.52 10.69 14.10
N PRO A 227 11.85 9.42 14.34
CA PRO A 227 12.54 9.03 15.56
C PRO A 227 14.05 9.33 15.50
N TYR A 228 14.64 9.61 16.66
CA TYR A 228 16.09 9.72 16.80
C TYR A 228 16.77 8.39 16.47
N GLY A 229 17.81 8.42 15.63
CA GLY A 229 18.51 7.22 15.15
C GLY A 229 17.87 6.57 13.91
N GLY A 230 16.73 7.07 13.43
CA GLY A 230 16.06 6.56 12.23
C GLY A 230 15.19 5.33 12.45
N LEU A 231 14.37 5.04 11.45
CA LEU A 231 13.39 3.97 11.48
C LEU A 231 14.06 2.60 11.58
N GLY A 232 13.65 1.84 12.60
CA GLY A 232 14.19 0.51 12.88
C GLY A 232 15.36 0.49 13.86
N PHE A 233 15.92 1.66 14.22
CA PHE A 233 16.94 1.79 15.26
C PHE A 233 16.46 2.60 16.47
N ASP A 234 15.20 2.98 16.45
CA ASP A 234 14.50 3.59 17.56
C ASP A 234 14.01 2.55 18.60
N GLY A 235 13.51 3.03 19.74
CA GLY A 235 13.00 2.21 20.84
C GLY A 235 11.52 1.81 20.73
N SER A 236 10.87 2.06 19.59
CA SER A 236 9.46 1.74 19.41
C SER A 236 9.22 0.24 19.34
N PRO A 237 8.00 -0.23 19.69
CA PRO A 237 7.65 -1.65 19.56
C PRO A 237 7.67 -2.14 18.11
N VAL A 238 7.71 -1.26 17.11
CA VAL A 238 7.68 -1.60 15.67
C VAL A 238 9.03 -1.47 14.98
N ALA A 239 10.09 -1.12 15.71
CA ALA A 239 11.45 -1.03 15.16
C ALA A 239 11.88 -2.34 14.46
N HIS A 240 11.43 -3.49 14.97
CA HIS A 240 11.72 -4.78 14.35
C HIS A 240 11.07 -4.93 12.96
N MET A 241 9.89 -4.35 12.72
CA MET A 241 9.20 -4.40 11.42
C MET A 241 10.01 -3.66 10.36
N TRP A 242 10.52 -2.47 10.69
CA TRP A 242 11.43 -1.72 9.82
C TRP A 242 12.73 -2.48 9.55
N ARG A 243 13.34 -3.12 10.57
CA ARG A 243 14.56 -3.92 10.37
C ARG A 243 14.34 -5.15 9.49
N SER A 244 13.16 -5.78 9.54
CA SER A 244 12.79 -6.85 8.62
C SER A 244 12.76 -6.39 7.17
N ILE A 245 12.38 -5.14 6.91
CA ILE A 245 12.41 -4.53 5.57
C ILE A 245 13.86 -4.13 5.19
N ILE A 246 14.66 -3.64 6.14
CA ILE A 246 16.07 -3.30 5.90
C ILE A 246 16.87 -4.55 5.50
N TRP A 247 16.66 -5.65 6.23
CA TRP A 247 17.39 -6.92 6.12
C TRP A 247 16.43 -8.13 6.04
N PRO A 248 15.81 -8.37 4.87
CA PRO A 248 14.77 -9.39 4.72
C PRO A 248 15.26 -10.82 4.86
N ASN A 249 16.57 -11.08 4.75
CA ASN A 249 17.14 -12.42 4.87
C ASN A 249 17.67 -12.73 6.28
N ASN A 250 17.45 -11.88 7.28
CA ASN A 250 17.85 -12.19 8.64
C ASN A 250 16.93 -13.25 9.23
N PHE A 251 17.49 -14.39 9.62
CA PHE A 251 16.73 -15.52 10.17
C PHE A 251 17.15 -15.93 11.60
N LEU A 252 18.07 -15.18 12.23
CA LEU A 252 18.52 -15.35 13.62
C LEU A 252 18.82 -13.99 14.25
#